data_AF-A0A1Y3TND3-F1
#
_entry.id   AF-A0A1Y3TND3-F1
#
_cell.length_a   1.000
_cell.length_b   1.000
_cell.length_c   1.000
_cell.angle_alpha   90.00
_cell.angle_beta   90.00
_cell.angle_gamma   90.00
#
_symmetry.space_group_name_H-M   'P 1'
#
loop_
_entity.id
_entity.type
_entity.pdbx_description
1 polymer ?
#
loop_
_entity_poly.entity_id
_entity_poly.type
_entity_poly.pdbx_seq_one_letter_code
_entity_poly.pdbx_strand_id
1 'polypeptide(L)'
;MSRIRIIKKNDEYSSEYEVGDIFEIRGTWYGGVHITGKSGVPVSLDKGEYQELDTEPEPETEEEELKRDICVGDIVQHFKREWVSADTSEYLYKVLAFAHHTETGERLVIYQALYAPFKVCARPYAMFMSGVDREKYPDIRQKYRFEKVKV
;
A
#
# COMPACT_ATOMS: atom_id res chain seq x y z
N MET A 1 2.42 -13.01 -7.61
CA MET A 1 1.44 -13.84 -6.90
C MET A 1 2.17 -14.97 -6.19
N SER A 2 1.90 -15.17 -4.89
CA SER A 2 2.59 -16.17 -4.06
C SER A 2 2.16 -17.59 -4.44
N ARG A 3 3.15 -18.46 -4.67
CA ARG A 3 2.93 -19.87 -5.01
C ARG A 3 3.42 -20.74 -3.86
N ILE A 4 2.86 -21.95 -3.75
CA ILE A 4 3.29 -22.94 -2.78
C ILE A 4 3.61 -24.24 -3.50
N ARG A 5 4.56 -25.00 -2.98
CA ARG A 5 4.83 -26.37 -3.38
C ARG A 5 4.40 -27.31 -2.26
N ILE A 6 3.62 -28.33 -2.59
CA ILE A 6 3.26 -29.36 -1.61
C ILE A 6 4.51 -30.17 -1.28
N ILE A 7 4.87 -30.23 0.00
CA ILE A 7 6.00 -31.02 0.52
C ILE A 7 5.54 -32.25 1.30
N LYS A 8 4.29 -32.24 1.76
CA LYS A 8 3.70 -33.33 2.56
C LYS A 8 2.19 -33.35 2.36
N LYS A 9 1.61 -34.54 2.43
CA LYS A 9 0.17 -34.77 2.37
C LYS A 9 -0.30 -35.27 3.73
N ASN A 10 -1.17 -34.52 4.40
CA ASN A 10 -1.82 -34.97 5.63
C ASN A 10 -3.14 -35.69 5.31
N ASP A 11 -3.81 -35.33 4.21
CA ASP A 11 -5.01 -36.02 3.73
C ASP A 11 -4.65 -37.03 2.62
N GLU A 12 -4.43 -38.28 3.01
CA GLU A 12 -4.07 -39.38 2.09
C GLU A 12 -5.18 -39.74 1.08
N TYR A 13 -6.43 -39.32 1.31
CA TYR A 13 -7.57 -39.65 0.45
C TYR A 13 -7.86 -38.58 -0.60
N SER A 14 -7.33 -37.38 -0.45
CA SER A 14 -7.58 -36.28 -1.39
C SER A 14 -6.81 -36.48 -2.69
N SER A 15 -7.51 -36.56 -3.83
CA SER A 15 -6.89 -36.56 -5.16
C SER A 15 -6.63 -35.15 -5.70
N GLU A 16 -6.98 -34.12 -4.92
CA GLU A 16 -6.93 -32.72 -5.37
C GLU A 16 -5.53 -32.14 -5.40
N TYR A 17 -4.59 -32.74 -4.66
CA TYR A 17 -3.19 -32.33 -4.60
C TYR A 17 -2.28 -33.53 -4.29
N GLU A 18 -1.05 -33.46 -4.80
CA GLU A 18 0.00 -34.46 -4.58
C GLU A 18 1.29 -33.79 -4.13
N VAL A 19 2.14 -34.54 -3.43
CA VAL A 19 3.47 -34.06 -3.02
C VAL A 19 4.28 -33.71 -4.27
N GLY A 20 4.81 -32.49 -4.27
CA GLY A 20 5.56 -31.91 -5.38
C GLY A 20 4.74 -30.98 -6.27
N ASP A 21 3.41 -31.02 -6.20
CA ASP A 21 2.55 -30.11 -6.96
C ASP A 21 2.76 -28.65 -6.53
N ILE A 22 2.50 -27.73 -7.45
CA ILE A 22 2.63 -26.29 -7.21
C ILE A 22 1.29 -25.60 -7.44
N PHE A 23 0.83 -24.85 -6.46
CA PHE A 23 -0.45 -24.14 -6.48
C PHE A 23 -0.29 -22.65 -6.19
N GLU A 24 -1.25 -21.85 -6.65
CA GLU A 24 -1.39 -20.44 -6.28
C GLU A 24 -2.25 -20.30 -5.02
N ILE A 25 -1.84 -19.43 -4.11
CA ILE A 25 -2.60 -19.15 -2.88
C ILE A 25 -3.84 -18.31 -3.25
N ARG A 26 -5.03 -18.82 -2.91
CA ARG A 26 -6.30 -18.09 -3.03
C ARG A 26 -6.67 -17.31 -1.78
N GLY A 27 -6.13 -17.71 -0.63
CA GLY A 27 -6.34 -17.03 0.65
C GLY A 27 -5.53 -17.69 1.76
N THR A 28 -5.40 -17.00 2.89
CA THR A 28 -4.66 -17.48 4.07
C THR A 28 -5.61 -17.57 5.26
N TRP A 29 -5.38 -18.53 6.15
CA TRP A 29 -6.05 -18.65 7.45
C TRP A 29 -5.01 -18.90 8.55
N TYR A 30 -5.43 -18.89 9.81
CA TYR A 30 -4.49 -18.92 10.95
C TYR A 30 -3.55 -20.14 10.97
N GLY A 31 -3.93 -21.25 10.34
CA GLY A 31 -3.15 -22.49 10.28
C GLY A 31 -2.53 -22.81 8.92
N GLY A 32 -2.81 -22.02 7.87
CA GLY A 32 -2.29 -22.31 6.54
C GLY A 32 -2.94 -21.53 5.39
N VAL A 33 -3.18 -22.19 4.27
CA VAL A 33 -3.61 -21.55 3.01
C VAL A 33 -4.80 -22.28 2.38
N HIS A 34 -5.53 -21.56 1.53
CA HIS A 34 -6.52 -22.10 0.62
C HIS A 34 -5.96 -22.10 -0.81
N ILE A 35 -6.13 -23.21 -1.51
CA ILE A 35 -5.78 -23.38 -2.92
C ILE A 35 -6.99 -23.86 -3.71
N THR A 36 -6.86 -23.81 -5.04
CA THR A 36 -7.77 -24.50 -5.95
C THR A 36 -7.12 -25.82 -6.35
N GLY A 37 -7.72 -26.95 -5.99
CA GLY A 37 -7.26 -28.30 -6.32
C GLY A 37 -7.35 -28.61 -7.81
N LYS A 38 -6.82 -29.77 -8.22
CA LYS A 38 -6.75 -30.22 -9.62
C LYS A 38 -8.11 -30.23 -10.33
N SER A 39 -9.21 -30.51 -9.63
CA SER A 39 -10.55 -30.54 -10.22
C SER A 39 -11.28 -29.19 -10.12
N GLY A 40 -10.64 -28.15 -9.58
CA GLY A 40 -11.25 -26.85 -9.29
C GLY A 40 -11.86 -26.76 -7.89
N VAL A 41 -11.80 -27.83 -7.10
CA VAL A 41 -12.36 -27.85 -5.74
C VAL A 41 -11.45 -27.05 -4.78
N PRO A 42 -12.01 -26.17 -3.93
CA PRO A 42 -11.23 -25.48 -2.91
C PRO A 42 -10.65 -26.46 -1.88
N VAL A 43 -9.35 -26.37 -1.62
CA VAL A 43 -8.65 -27.20 -0.64
C VAL A 43 -7.92 -26.31 0.37
N SER A 44 -8.01 -26.66 1.64
CA SER A 44 -7.26 -26.02 2.73
C SER A 44 -6.05 -26.87 3.07
N LEU A 45 -4.88 -26.25 3.16
CA LEU A 45 -3.62 -26.92 3.49
C LEU A 45 -3.04 -26.28 4.75
N ASP A 46 -2.54 -27.12 5.66
CA ASP A 46 -1.84 -26.68 6.85
C ASP A 46 -0.41 -26.23 6.52
N LYS A 47 0.16 -25.31 7.31
CA LYS A 47 1.51 -24.77 7.10
C LYS A 47 2.64 -25.82 7.02
N GLY A 48 2.41 -27.03 7.55
CA GLY A 48 3.34 -28.14 7.44
C GLY A 48 3.25 -28.97 6.15
N GLU A 49 2.25 -28.73 5.30
CA GLU A 49 2.00 -29.49 4.07
C GLU A 49 2.68 -28.88 2.84
N TYR A 50 3.08 -27.61 2.92
CA TYR A 50 3.64 -26.89 1.79
C TYR A 50 4.86 -26.05 2.15
N GLN A 51 5.66 -25.76 1.14
CA GLN A 51 6.74 -24.78 1.17
C GLN A 51 6.35 -23.63 0.24
N GLU A 52 6.42 -22.41 0.75
CA GLU A 52 6.23 -21.21 -0.08
C GLU A 52 7.35 -21.15 -1.12
N LEU A 53 6.95 -21.00 -2.38
CA LEU A 53 7.84 -20.72 -3.48
C LEU A 53 7.71 -19.23 -3.78
N ASP A 54 8.76 -18.49 -3.41
CA ASP A 54 8.97 -17.15 -3.92
C ASP A 54 9.17 -17.27 -5.44
N THR A 55 8.09 -17.18 -6.21
CA THR A 55 8.22 -16.80 -7.60
C THR A 55 8.88 -15.42 -7.60
N GLU A 56 9.95 -15.27 -8.41
CA GLU A 56 10.60 -13.99 -8.69
C GLU A 56 9.55 -12.88 -8.68
N PRO A 57 9.84 -11.73 -8.04
CA PRO A 57 8.87 -10.67 -7.95
C PRO A 57 8.31 -10.42 -9.36
N GLU A 58 7.03 -10.76 -9.58
CA GLU A 58 6.20 -10.05 -10.56
C GLU A 58 6.59 -8.61 -10.36
N PRO A 59 7.06 -7.88 -11.40
CA PRO A 59 7.73 -6.61 -11.23
C PRO A 59 6.90 -5.86 -10.20
N GLU A 60 7.44 -5.79 -8.97
CA GLU A 60 6.93 -4.90 -7.96
C GLU A 60 6.86 -3.65 -8.77
N THR A 61 5.64 -3.16 -8.98
CA THR A 61 5.46 -1.99 -9.82
C THR A 61 6.51 -1.06 -9.25
N GLU A 62 7.51 -0.73 -10.06
CA GLU A 62 8.44 0.32 -9.74
C GLU A 62 7.55 1.57 -9.81
N GLU A 63 6.56 1.72 -8.92
CA GLU A 63 6.59 2.78 -7.95
C GLU A 63 8.03 2.81 -7.48
N GLU A 64 8.86 3.46 -8.30
CA GLU A 64 10.10 4.05 -7.89
C GLU A 64 9.84 4.44 -6.44
N GLU A 65 10.63 3.92 -5.52
CA GLU A 65 10.88 4.62 -4.29
C GLU A 65 11.45 5.99 -4.69
N LEU A 66 10.59 6.87 -5.22
CA LEU A 66 10.66 8.29 -5.03
C LEU A 66 10.47 8.43 -3.53
N LYS A 67 11.55 8.15 -2.79
CA LYS A 67 11.79 8.61 -1.44
C LYS A 67 11.74 10.13 -1.55
N ARG A 68 10.52 10.67 -1.59
CA ARG A 68 10.28 12.10 -1.55
C ARG A 68 10.81 12.57 -0.21
N ASP A 69 11.60 13.62 -0.24
CA ASP A 69 12.22 14.20 0.96
C ASP A 69 11.18 15.05 1.73
N ILE A 70 10.19 14.37 2.30
CA ILE A 70 9.23 14.95 3.23
C ILE A 70 9.42 14.27 4.57
N CYS A 71 9.82 15.05 5.56
CA CYS A 71 10.12 14.60 6.91
C CYS A 71 9.11 15.17 7.92
N VAL A 72 9.09 14.60 9.12
CA VAL A 72 8.35 15.17 10.25
C VAL A 72 8.86 16.59 10.54
N GLY A 73 7.93 17.53 10.72
CA GLY A 73 8.22 18.94 10.93
C GLY A 73 8.17 19.79 9.66
N ASP A 74 8.25 19.18 8.47
CA ASP A 74 8.21 19.92 7.21
C ASP A 74 6.87 20.62 6.98
N ILE A 75 6.96 21.82 6.42
CA ILE A 75 5.80 22.52 5.87
C ILE A 75 5.63 22.12 4.41
N VAL A 76 4.44 21.66 4.08
CA VAL A 76 4.05 21.26 2.74
C VAL A 76 2.86 22.07 2.26
N GLN A 77 2.77 22.27 0.95
CA GLN A 77 1.62 22.87 0.30
C GLN A 77 0.87 21.81 -0.51
N HIS A 78 -0.46 21.81 -0.39
CA HIS A 78 -1.31 21.04 -1.28
C HIS A 78 -1.44 21.75 -2.64
N PHE A 79 -1.55 21.00 -3.73
CA PHE A 79 -1.58 21.57 -5.09
C PHE A 79 -2.69 22.62 -5.32
N LYS A 80 -3.81 22.51 -4.60
CA LYS A 80 -4.90 23.51 -4.63
C LYS A 80 -4.49 24.88 -4.08
N ARG A 81 -3.32 25.00 -3.46
CA ARG A 81 -2.76 26.29 -3.06
C ARG A 81 -2.60 27.24 -4.26
N GLU A 82 -2.43 26.72 -5.47
CA GLU A 82 -2.40 27.53 -6.70
C GLU A 82 -3.69 28.32 -6.97
N TRP A 83 -4.80 27.99 -6.31
CA TRP A 83 -6.10 28.68 -6.47
C TRP A 83 -6.37 29.73 -5.40
N VAL A 84 -5.51 29.85 -4.39
CA VAL A 84 -5.69 30.80 -3.29
C VAL A 84 -4.59 31.85 -3.31
N SER A 85 -4.81 32.96 -2.61
CA SER A 85 -3.78 33.98 -2.47
C SER A 85 -2.55 33.43 -1.74
N ALA A 86 -1.36 33.81 -2.21
CA ALA A 86 -0.10 33.48 -1.57
C ALA A 86 0.03 34.06 -0.15
N ASP A 87 -0.72 35.13 0.15
CA ASP A 87 -0.71 35.82 1.45
C ASP A 87 -1.46 35.05 2.53
N THR A 88 -2.23 34.02 2.17
CA THR A 88 -2.93 33.18 3.15
C THR A 88 -2.15 31.89 3.42
N SER A 89 -2.44 31.26 4.56
CA SER A 89 -1.94 29.92 4.88
C SER A 89 -2.85 28.80 4.37
N GLU A 90 -3.89 29.12 3.59
CA GLU A 90 -4.81 28.12 3.07
C GLU A 90 -4.06 27.10 2.21
N TYR A 91 -4.39 25.81 2.41
CA TYR A 91 -3.68 24.67 1.81
C TYR A 91 -2.20 24.52 2.20
N LEU A 92 -1.72 25.20 3.25
CA LEU A 92 -0.46 24.86 3.92
C LEU A 92 -0.70 23.90 5.08
N TYR A 93 0.22 22.97 5.24
CA TYR A 93 0.17 21.96 6.28
C TYR A 93 1.54 21.70 6.87
N LYS A 94 1.59 21.26 8.13
CA LYS A 94 2.79 20.75 8.78
C LYS A 94 2.69 19.24 8.96
N VAL A 95 3.71 18.50 8.55
CA VAL A 95 3.78 17.05 8.81
C VAL A 95 4.12 16.83 10.28
N LEU A 96 3.27 16.08 10.98
CA LEU A 96 3.42 15.81 12.41
C LEU A 96 4.03 14.45 12.69
N ALA A 97 3.63 13.41 11.93
CA ALA A 97 4.10 12.06 12.12
C ALA A 97 3.81 11.18 10.90
N PHE A 98 4.49 10.03 10.84
CA PHE A 98 4.07 8.89 10.03
C PHE A 98 3.53 7.83 10.98
N ALA A 99 2.40 7.23 10.62
CA ALA A 99 1.72 6.23 11.45
C ALA A 99 1.43 4.97 10.63
N HIS A 100 1.19 3.86 11.33
CA HIS A 100 0.68 2.63 10.73
C HIS A 100 -0.72 2.40 11.27
N HIS A 101 -1.67 2.16 10.37
CA HIS A 101 -3.02 1.76 10.74
C HIS A 101 -2.97 0.34 11.30
N THR A 102 -3.40 0.14 12.55
CA THR A 102 -3.20 -1.11 13.28
C THR A 102 -3.95 -2.30 12.68
N GLU A 103 -5.13 -2.04 12.10
CA GLU A 103 -6.03 -3.07 11.57
C GLU A 103 -5.69 -3.47 10.13
N THR A 104 -5.13 -2.56 9.33
CA THR A 104 -4.87 -2.78 7.90
C THR A 104 -3.38 -2.81 7.55
N GLY A 105 -2.51 -2.35 8.45
CA GLY A 105 -1.09 -2.15 8.19
C GLY A 105 -0.78 -0.93 7.31
N GLU A 106 -1.79 -0.16 6.86
CA GLU A 106 -1.59 0.94 5.93
C GLU A 106 -0.75 2.07 6.55
N ARG A 107 0.29 2.52 5.84
CA ARG A 107 1.06 3.72 6.23
C ARG A 107 0.24 4.97 6.00
N LEU A 108 0.22 5.84 7.01
CA LEU A 108 -0.47 7.12 7.01
C LEU A 108 0.51 8.26 7.24
N VAL A 109 0.22 9.41 6.63
CA VAL A 109 0.81 10.70 7.01
C VAL A 109 -0.17 11.42 7.92
N ILE A 110 0.31 11.82 9.09
CA ILE A 110 -0.42 12.67 10.04
C ILE A 110 0.08 14.09 9.86
N TYR A 111 -0.81 15.02 9.54
CA TYR A 111 -0.45 16.40 9.23
C TYR A 111 -1.53 17.38 9.72
N GLN A 112 -1.13 18.60 10.00
CA GLN A 112 -2.00 19.65 10.53
C GLN A 112 -2.11 20.82 9.55
N ALA A 113 -3.33 21.30 9.31
CA ALA A 113 -3.56 22.54 8.59
C ALA A 113 -2.93 23.74 9.31
N LEU A 114 -2.26 24.62 8.58
CA LEU A 114 -1.70 25.88 9.10
C LEU A 114 -2.68 27.06 8.97
N TYR A 115 -3.96 26.76 8.77
CA TYR A 115 -5.05 27.71 8.65
C TYR A 115 -6.22 27.23 9.52
N ALA A 116 -7.05 28.16 10.01
CA ALA A 116 -8.17 27.85 10.89
C ALA A 116 -9.12 26.80 10.26
N PRO A 117 -9.61 25.80 11.01
CA PRO A 117 -9.48 25.62 12.45
C PRO A 117 -8.24 24.78 12.89
N PHE A 118 -7.16 24.78 12.12
CA PHE A 118 -5.92 24.04 12.38
C PHE A 118 -6.14 22.52 12.55
N LYS A 119 -7.03 21.97 11.70
CA LYS A 119 -7.44 20.56 11.72
C LYS A 119 -6.24 19.64 11.52
N VAL A 120 -6.15 18.60 12.34
CA VAL A 120 -5.25 17.46 12.15
C VAL A 120 -5.95 16.40 11.30
N CYS A 121 -5.25 15.89 10.29
CA CYS A 121 -5.74 14.93 9.32
C CYS A 121 -4.78 13.74 9.22
N ALA A 122 -5.35 12.58 8.87
CA ALA A 122 -4.61 11.39 8.46
C ALA A 122 -4.91 11.11 6.99
N ARG A 123 -3.91 10.68 6.22
CA ARG A 123 -4.09 10.30 4.82
C ARG A 123 -3.17 9.11 4.46
N PRO A 124 -3.62 8.16 3.64
CA PRO A 124 -2.75 7.13 3.06
C PRO A 124 -1.46 7.71 2.49
N TYR A 125 -0.33 7.12 2.85
CA TYR A 125 1.00 7.56 2.47
C TYR A 125 1.14 7.63 0.95
N ALA A 126 0.73 6.58 0.23
CA ALA A 126 0.76 6.54 -1.23
C ALA A 126 -0.03 7.71 -1.83
N MET A 127 -1.24 7.97 -1.34
CA MET A 127 -2.08 9.08 -1.83
C MET A 127 -1.55 10.47 -1.45
N PHE A 128 -0.77 10.58 -0.39
CA PHE A 128 -0.13 11.82 0.03
C PHE A 128 1.11 12.11 -0.84
N MET A 129 1.89 11.08 -1.13
CA MET A 129 3.10 11.18 -1.96
C MET A 129 2.79 11.26 -3.46
N SER A 130 1.58 10.86 -3.88
CA SER A 130 1.20 10.73 -5.30
C SER A 130 1.31 12.02 -6.11
N GLY A 131 1.45 11.84 -7.42
CA GLY A 131 1.28 12.90 -8.42
C GLY A 131 -0.10 13.55 -8.36
N VAL A 132 -0.20 14.79 -8.87
CA VAL A 132 -1.49 15.40 -9.20
C VAL A 132 -2.11 14.65 -10.38
N ASP A 133 -3.40 14.39 -10.31
CA ASP A 133 -4.17 13.84 -11.42
C ASP A 133 -4.30 14.93 -12.51
N ARG A 134 -3.53 14.78 -13.59
CA ARG A 134 -3.45 15.77 -14.67
C ARG A 134 -4.66 15.75 -15.59
N GLU A 135 -5.41 14.66 -15.65
CA GLU A 135 -6.67 14.62 -16.40
C GLU A 135 -7.74 15.46 -15.70
N LYS A 136 -7.81 15.37 -14.36
CA LYS A 136 -8.74 16.17 -13.56
C LYS A 136 -8.29 17.61 -13.35
N TYR A 137 -6.98 17.84 -13.29
CA TYR A 137 -6.38 19.14 -12.98
C TYR A 137 -5.27 19.49 -13.99
N PRO A 138 -5.63 19.79 -15.24
CA PRO A 138 -4.66 20.00 -16.32
C PRO A 138 -3.80 21.25 -16.11
N ASP A 139 -4.36 22.30 -15.49
CA ASP A 139 -3.70 23.60 -15.34
C ASP A 139 -2.81 23.73 -14.09
N ILE A 140 -2.80 22.70 -13.22
CA ILE A 140 -2.01 22.70 -11.99
C ILE A 140 -0.53 22.48 -12.34
N ARG A 141 0.32 23.42 -11.92
CA ARG A 141 1.75 23.40 -12.19
C ARG A 141 2.47 22.42 -11.27
N GLN A 142 2.04 22.35 -10.02
CA GLN A 142 2.57 21.45 -9.01
C GLN A 142 2.55 20.00 -9.52
N LYS A 143 3.65 19.28 -9.31
CA LYS A 143 3.80 17.90 -9.84
C LYS A 143 3.09 16.90 -8.94
N TYR A 144 3.25 17.07 -7.63
CA TYR A 144 2.69 16.16 -6.63
C TYR A 144 1.58 16.79 -5.81
N ARG A 145 0.73 15.97 -5.20
CA ARG A 145 -0.39 16.46 -4.40
C ARG A 145 0.05 17.35 -3.24
N PHE A 146 1.14 16.97 -2.59
CA PHE A 146 1.80 17.75 -1.56
C PHE A 146 3.25 17.96 -1.94
N GLU A 147 3.78 19.16 -1.80
CA GLU A 147 5.20 19.48 -2.02
C GLU A 147 5.75 20.30 -0.85
N LYS A 148 7.00 20.06 -0.48
CA LYS A 148 7.68 20.81 0.58
C LYS A 148 7.83 22.27 0.16
N VAL A 149 7.43 23.19 1.04
CA VAL A 149 7.66 24.62 0.84
C VAL A 149 9.14 24.89 1.10
N LYS A 150 9.82 25.52 0.14
CA LYS A 150 11.16 26.04 0.35
C LYS A 150 11.03 27.31 1.18
N VAL A 151 11.46 27.24 2.44
CA VAL A 151 11.62 28.41 3.32
C VAL A 151 12.95 29.08 3.02
#